data_AF-A0A1H1TZ43-F1
#
_entry.id   AF-A0A1H1TZ43-F1
#
_cell.length_a   1.000
_cell.length_b   1.000
_cell.length_c   1.000
_cell.angle_alpha   90.00
_cell.angle_beta   90.00
_cell.angle_gamma   90.00
#
_symmetry.space_group_name_H-M   'P 1'
#
loop_
_entity.id
_entity.type
_entity.pdbx_description
1 polymer ?
#
loop_
_entity_poly.entity_id
_entity_poly.type
_entity_poly.pdbx_seq_one_letter_code
_entity_poly.pdbx_strand_id
1 'polypeptide(L)'
;MATETEDARELENFATAGRWICSPLCTIDDSQWDAPGLSGWDVRSLVGHGIDIAAAIGVGPAVSDPALRDTSEIAVGLAVRGGTGSRAPAALTGRGGPAGDFSVLG
;
A
#
# COMPACT_ATOMS: atom_id res chain seq x y z
N MET A 1 16.74 -0.82 -28.51
CA MET A 1 17.81 -1.74 -28.04
C MET A 1 18.61 -1.20 -26.86
N ALA A 2 19.33 -0.07 -26.93
CA ALA A 2 20.03 0.46 -25.73
C ALA A 2 19.06 0.90 -24.62
N THR A 3 17.95 1.53 -24.99
CA THR A 3 16.91 2.04 -24.09
C THR A 3 16.08 0.94 -23.42
N GLU A 4 15.68 -0.12 -24.13
CA GLU A 4 14.92 -1.25 -23.53
C GLU A 4 15.69 -1.97 -22.42
N THR A 5 17.02 -2.07 -22.56
CA THR A 5 17.87 -2.71 -21.55
C THR A 5 18.08 -1.81 -20.34
N GLU A 6 18.02 -0.48 -20.54
CA GLU A 6 18.10 0.53 -19.50
C GLU A 6 16.79 0.61 -18.70
N ASP A 7 15.64 0.67 -19.39
CA ASP A 7 14.31 0.63 -18.78
C ASP A 7 14.11 -0.63 -17.94
N ALA A 8 14.54 -1.80 -18.44
CA ALA A 8 14.46 -3.06 -17.70
C ALA A 8 15.30 -3.04 -16.42
N ARG A 9 16.50 -2.45 -16.48
CA ARG A 9 17.41 -2.33 -15.32
C ARG A 9 16.87 -1.32 -14.29
N GLU A 10 16.28 -0.24 -14.74
CA GLU A 10 15.63 0.75 -13.87
C GLU A 10 14.41 0.17 -13.16
N LEU A 11 13.59 -0.60 -13.89
CA LEU A 11 12.46 -1.33 -13.32
C LEU A 11 12.91 -2.37 -12.27
N GLU A 12 14.00 -3.10 -12.54
CA GLU A 12 14.56 -4.07 -11.61
C GLU A 12 15.15 -3.40 -10.35
N ASN A 13 15.84 -2.26 -10.51
CA ASN A 13 16.33 -1.47 -9.39
C ASN A 13 15.18 -0.95 -8.52
N PHE A 14 14.12 -0.47 -9.15
CA PHE A 14 12.92 -0.01 -8.45
C PHE A 14 12.24 -1.15 -7.69
N ALA A 15 12.05 -2.30 -8.33
CA ALA A 15 11.47 -3.49 -7.70
C ALA A 15 12.31 -3.99 -6.51
N THR A 16 13.64 -3.94 -6.63
CA THR A 16 14.58 -4.31 -5.56
C THR A 16 14.48 -3.34 -4.38
N ALA A 17 14.41 -2.03 -4.64
CA ALA A 17 14.21 -1.03 -3.61
C ALA A 17 12.87 -1.20 -2.87
N GLY A 18 11.79 -1.49 -3.61
CA GLY A 18 10.47 -1.78 -3.04
C GLY A 18 10.48 -2.99 -2.08
N ARG A 19 11.16 -4.08 -2.46
CA ARG A 19 11.32 -5.26 -1.59
C ARG A 19 12.15 -4.96 -0.34
N TRP A 20 13.22 -4.17 -0.48
CA TRP A 20 14.06 -3.78 0.65
C TRP A 20 13.27 -2.93 1.66
N ILE A 21 12.43 -2.01 1.20
CA ILE A 21 11.51 -1.22 2.05
C ILE A 21 10.45 -2.10 2.73
N CYS A 22 10.00 -3.18 2.08
CA CYS A 22 8.99 -4.08 2.66
C CYS A 22 9.57 -5.02 3.74
N SER A 23 10.86 -5.37 3.67
CA SER A 23 11.48 -6.32 4.62
C SER A 23 11.42 -5.85 6.09
N PRO A 24 11.62 -4.56 6.41
CA PRO A 24 11.43 -4.04 7.76
C PRO A 24 9.97 -4.04 8.22
N LEU A 25 8.98 -3.98 7.31
CA LEU A 25 7.56 -3.88 7.69
C LEU A 25 7.11 -5.07 8.53
N CYS A 26 7.67 -6.25 8.28
CA CYS A 26 7.42 -7.47 9.05
C CYS A 26 7.96 -7.41 10.50
N THR A 27 8.68 -6.35 10.86
CA THR A 27 9.35 -6.17 12.16
C THR A 27 8.84 -4.95 12.93
N ILE A 28 7.88 -4.21 12.36
CA ILE A 28 7.31 -3.00 12.95
C ILE A 28 6.28 -3.40 14.01
N ASP A 29 6.47 -2.90 15.23
CA ASP A 29 5.49 -3.01 16.31
C ASP A 29 4.31 -2.04 16.11
N ASP A 30 3.14 -2.37 16.65
CA ASP A 30 1.92 -1.57 16.51
C ASP A 30 2.12 -0.09 16.89
N SER A 31 2.92 0.17 17.91
CA SER A 31 3.22 1.53 18.40
C SER A 31 4.07 2.37 17.44
N GLN A 32 4.73 1.74 16.47
CA GLN A 32 5.65 2.39 15.55
C GLN A 32 4.97 2.84 14.25
N TRP A 33 3.73 2.43 13.99
CA TRP A 33 3.01 2.81 12.77
C TRP A 33 2.67 4.30 12.69
N ASP A 34 2.40 4.90 13.84
CA ASP A 34 2.05 6.32 13.96
C ASP A 34 3.30 7.17 14.26
N ALA A 35 4.49 6.54 14.28
CA ALA A 35 5.74 7.24 14.48
C ALA A 35 6.06 8.13 13.26
N PRO A 36 6.77 9.25 13.47
CA PRO A 36 7.22 10.10 12.37
C PRO A 36 8.08 9.32 11.39
N GLY A 37 7.69 9.33 10.12
CA GLY A 37 8.46 8.81 9.00
C GLY A 37 9.22 9.94 8.30
N LEU A 38 8.72 10.39 7.15
CA LEU A 38 9.42 11.29 6.23
C LEU A 38 8.59 12.56 6.01
N SER A 39 9.20 13.72 6.27
CA SER A 39 8.61 15.05 5.99
C SER A 39 7.17 15.26 6.49
N GLY A 40 6.83 14.73 7.68
CA GLY A 40 5.52 14.88 8.31
C GLY A 40 4.54 13.72 8.07
N TRP A 41 4.91 12.73 7.26
CA TRP A 41 4.14 11.50 7.12
C TRP A 41 4.54 10.48 8.17
N ASP A 42 3.55 9.78 8.70
CA ASP A 42 3.79 8.60 9.54
C ASP A 42 4.22 7.39 8.69
N VAL A 43 4.72 6.37 9.37
CA VAL A 43 5.20 5.13 8.73
C VAL A 43 4.07 4.46 7.93
N ARG A 44 2.84 4.49 8.44
CA ARG A 44 1.65 3.96 7.79
C ARG A 44 1.36 4.63 6.43
N SER A 45 1.38 5.95 6.37
CA SER A 45 1.09 6.72 5.16
C SER A 45 2.16 6.50 4.08
N LEU A 46 3.43 6.37 4.49
CA LEU A 46 4.52 6.02 3.58
C LEU A 46 4.36 4.65 2.93
N VAL A 47 3.93 3.65 3.70
CA VAL A 47 3.67 2.30 3.17
C VAL A 47 2.51 2.30 2.17
N GLY A 48 1.44 3.03 2.47
CA GLY A 48 0.32 3.22 1.53
C GLY A 48 0.78 3.77 0.18
N HIS A 49 1.57 4.85 0.21
CA HIS A 49 2.13 5.44 -1.02
C HIS A 49 3.07 4.49 -1.78
N GLY A 50 3.84 3.65 -1.07
CA GLY A 50 4.67 2.63 -1.71
C GLY A 50 3.87 1.60 -2.51
N ILE A 51 2.71 1.19 -1.97
CA ILE A 51 1.79 0.27 -2.66
C ILE A 51 1.19 0.93 -3.90
N ASP A 52 0.77 2.19 -3.80
CA ASP A 52 0.19 2.94 -4.93
C ASP A 52 1.18 3.11 -6.08
N ILE A 53 2.44 3.43 -5.78
CA ILE A 53 3.48 3.56 -6.80
C ILE A 53 3.75 2.22 -7.49
N ALA A 54 3.87 1.12 -6.72
CA ALA A 54 4.09 -0.22 -7.27
C ALA A 54 2.96 -0.62 -8.23
N ALA A 55 1.71 -0.36 -7.85
CA ALA A 55 0.55 -0.58 -8.71
C ALA A 55 0.59 0.27 -9.99
N ALA A 56 0.94 1.56 -9.88
CA ALA A 56 0.99 2.49 -11.01
C ALA A 56 2.01 2.09 -12.10
N ILE A 57 3.09 1.40 -11.72
CA ILE A 57 4.13 0.92 -12.65
C ILE A 57 4.00 -0.57 -13.02
N GLY A 58 2.90 -1.22 -12.60
CA GLY A 58 2.64 -2.63 -12.92
C GLY A 58 3.54 -3.63 -12.18
N VAL A 59 4.20 -3.22 -11.11
CA VAL A 59 4.97 -4.12 -10.23
C VAL A 59 4.03 -4.62 -9.15
N GLY A 60 3.62 -5.89 -9.24
CA GLY A 60 2.88 -6.53 -8.16
C GLY A 60 3.70 -6.49 -6.87
N PRO A 61 3.28 -5.74 -5.82
CA PRO A 61 4.09 -5.63 -4.63
C PRO A 61 4.10 -7.00 -3.94
N ALA A 62 5.30 -7.54 -3.70
CA ALA A 62 5.49 -8.75 -2.92
C ALA A 62 5.32 -8.40 -1.43
N VAL A 63 4.10 -8.07 -1.04
CA VAL A 63 3.72 -7.78 0.35
C VAL A 63 3.47 -9.11 1.06
N SER A 64 3.96 -9.26 2.30
CA SER A 64 3.70 -10.45 3.10
C SER A 64 2.23 -10.52 3.53
N ASP A 65 1.67 -11.73 3.66
CA ASP A 65 0.28 -11.91 4.13
C ASP A 65 -0.03 -11.20 5.46
N PRO A 66 0.88 -11.18 6.47
CA PRO A 66 0.68 -10.39 7.68
C PRO A 66 0.55 -8.90 7.40
N ALA A 67 1.45 -8.32 6.60
CA ALA A 67 1.40 -6.89 6.29
C ALA A 67 0.15 -6.52 5.46
N LEU A 68 -0.31 -7.40 4.57
CA LEU A 68 -1.58 -7.23 3.84
C LEU A 68 -2.78 -7.27 4.79
N ARG A 69 -2.80 -8.20 5.75
CA ARG A 69 -3.85 -8.31 6.78
C ARG A 69 -3.91 -7.02 7.60
N ASP A 70 -2.81 -6.60 8.19
CA ASP A 70 -2.78 -5.45 9.10
C ASP A 70 -3.19 -4.18 8.36
N THR A 71 -2.63 -3.96 7.16
CA THR A 71 -2.99 -2.82 6.31
C THR A 71 -4.48 -2.83 5.96
N SER A 72 -5.07 -4.00 5.66
CA SER A 72 -6.50 -4.14 5.37
C SER A 72 -7.37 -3.84 6.59
N GLU A 73 -6.99 -4.29 7.79
CA GLU A 73 -7.71 -4.01 9.04
C GLU A 73 -7.75 -2.50 9.33
N ILE A 74 -6.63 -1.81 9.13
CA ILE A 74 -6.55 -0.35 9.25
C ILE A 74 -7.41 0.37 8.21
N ALA A 75 -7.35 -0.03 6.94
CA ALA A 75 -8.15 0.56 5.87
C ALA A 75 -9.66 0.41 6.14
N VAL A 76 -10.09 -0.75 6.60
CA VAL A 76 -11.49 -0.99 7.02
C VAL A 76 -11.85 -0.15 8.24
N GLY A 77 -10.96 -0.05 9.24
CA GLY A 77 -11.17 0.79 10.41
C GLY A 77 -11.35 2.28 10.07
N LEU A 78 -10.56 2.79 9.11
CA LEU A 78 -10.70 4.14 8.58
C LEU A 78 -12.04 4.33 7.86
N ALA A 79 -12.44 3.38 7.01
CA ALA A 79 -13.73 3.43 6.32
C ALA A 79 -14.91 3.48 7.31
N VAL A 80 -14.86 2.70 8.40
CA VAL A 80 -15.88 2.73 9.46
C VAL A 80 -15.94 4.10 10.12
N ARG A 81 -14.79 4.68 10.50
CA ARG A 81 -14.75 6.03 11.09
C ARG A 81 -15.22 7.13 10.12
N GLY A 82 -14.92 6.98 8.83
CA GLY A 82 -15.34 7.89 7.77
C GLY A 82 -16.78 7.70 7.28
N GLY A 83 -17.55 6.78 7.86
CA GLY A 83 -18.95 6.52 7.49
C GLY A 83 -19.15 5.75 6.19
N THR A 84 -18.08 5.26 5.56
CA THR A 84 -18.11 4.49 4.30
C THR A 84 -17.93 2.98 4.53
N GLY A 85 -17.73 2.54 5.77
CA GLY A 85 -17.41 1.16 6.12
C GLY A 85 -18.43 0.10 5.66
N SER A 86 -19.71 0.46 5.51
CA SER A 86 -20.74 -0.43 4.99
C SER A 86 -20.52 -0.85 3.53
N ARG A 87 -19.71 -0.08 2.77
CA ARG A 87 -19.35 -0.38 1.38
C ARG A 87 -18.19 -1.36 1.26
N ALA A 88 -17.33 -1.46 2.29
CA ALA A 88 -16.12 -2.29 2.24
C ALA A 88 -16.42 -3.79 2.01
N PRO A 89 -17.40 -4.44 2.69
CA PRO A 89 -17.70 -5.86 2.44
C PRO A 89 -18.23 -6.12 1.02
N ALA A 90 -19.00 -5.20 0.45
CA ALA A 90 -19.51 -5.33 -0.92
C ALA A 90 -18.37 -5.19 -1.94
N ALA A 91 -17.44 -4.26 -1.72
CA ALA A 91 -16.25 -4.07 -2.53
C ALA A 91 -15.31 -5.28 -2.49
N LEU A 92 -14.99 -5.76 -1.29
CA LEU A 92 -14.09 -6.90 -1.07
C LEU A 92 -14.65 -8.23 -1.61
N THR A 93 -15.98 -8.34 -1.78
CA THR A 93 -16.63 -9.55 -2.32
C THR A 93 -17.06 -9.40 -3.78
N GLY A 94 -16.70 -8.29 -4.45
CA GLY A 94 -17.05 -8.04 -5.85
C GLY A 94 -18.54 -7.79 -6.11
N ARG A 95 -19.34 -7.53 -5.05
CA ARG A 95 -20.81 -7.32 -5.14
C ARG A 95 -21.22 -5.85 -5.22
N GLY A 96 -20.25 -4.95 -5.33
CA GLY A 96 -20.43 -3.52 -5.45
C GLY A 96 -19.07 -2.88 -5.32
N GLY A 97 -18.46 -2.52 -6.45
CA GLY A 97 -17.13 -1.95 -6.45
C GLY A 97 -17.09 -0.60 -5.73
N PRO A 98 -15.94 -0.22 -5.17
CA PRO A 98 -15.69 1.18 -4.90
C PRO A 98 -15.97 1.95 -6.21
N ALA A 99 -16.78 3.00 -6.18
CA ALA A 99 -16.86 3.91 -7.34
C ALA A 99 -15.43 4.38 -7.67
N GLY A 100 -15.17 4.82 -8.90
CA GLY A 100 -13.80 5.14 -9.36
C GLY A 100 -13.04 6.17 -8.52
N ASP A 101 -13.75 6.88 -7.63
CA ASP A 101 -13.28 7.87 -6.67
C ASP A 101 -13.30 7.41 -5.20
N PHE A 102 -13.58 6.14 -4.92
CA PHE A 102 -13.66 5.65 -3.54
C PHE A 102 -12.26 5.57 -2.92
N SER A 103 -12.08 6.40 -1.89
CA SER A 103 -10.93 6.42 -1.01
C SER A 103 -11.42 6.22 0.43
N VAL A 104 -10.66 5.47 1.22
CA VAL A 104 -10.83 5.41 2.69
C VAL A 104 -10.01 6.49 3.40
N LEU A 105 -9.18 7.23 2.66
CA LEU A 105 -8.30 8.30 3.14
C LEU A 105 -8.91 9.70 2.98
N GLY A 106 -10.10 9.80 2.37
CA GLY A 106 -10.65 11.07 1.89
C GLY A 106 -10.11 11.46 0.53
#